data_AF-A0A524DC80-F1
#
_entry.id   AF-A0A524DC80-F1
#
_cell.length_a   1.000
_cell.length_b   1.000
_cell.length_c   1.000
_cell.angle_alpha   90.00
_cell.angle_beta   90.00
_cell.angle_gamma   90.00
#
_symmetry.space_group_name_H-M   'P 1'
#
loop_
_entity.id
_entity.type
_entity.pdbx_description
1 polymer ?
#
loop_
_entity_poly.entity_id
_entity_poly.type
_entity_poly.pdbx_seq_one_letter_code
_entity_poly.pdbx_strand_id
1 'polypeptide(L)'
;MAKDKIIGLIIMLLGILIAILYTLGSIVDLFMEAVGVSQGFKMPIISDMLPVDIFSWRLFVVLPLWLLVVLICIIAIWIGYSMLTTPAPVPLED
;
A
#
# COMPACT_ATOMS: atom_id res chain seq x y z
N MET A 1 27.99 10.71 -0.78
CA MET A 1 26.92 10.00 -1.49
C MET A 1 26.38 10.95 -2.55
N ALA A 2 26.27 10.53 -3.82
CA ALA A 2 25.73 11.41 -4.87
C ALA A 2 24.31 11.86 -4.49
N LYS A 3 23.95 13.11 -4.82
CA LYS A 3 22.64 13.74 -4.51
C LYS A 3 21.47 12.86 -4.95
N ASP A 4 21.65 12.13 -6.05
CA ASP A 4 20.65 11.26 -6.67
C ASP A 4 20.32 10.05 -5.79
N LYS A 5 21.28 9.56 -4.99
CA LYS A 5 21.06 8.47 -4.04
C LYS A 5 20.19 8.89 -2.86
N ILE A 6 20.34 10.14 -2.41
CA ILE A 6 19.51 10.69 -1.32
C ILE A 6 18.07 10.81 -1.79
N ILE A 7 17.85 11.25 -3.03
CA ILE A 7 16.51 11.34 -3.64
C ILE A 7 15.90 9.94 -3.76
N GLY A 8 16.65 8.95 -4.25
CA GLY A 8 16.21 7.56 -4.33
C GLY A 8 15.81 6.97 -2.96
N LEU A 9 16.60 7.26 -1.91
CA LEU A 9 16.28 6.86 -0.54
C LEU A 9 14.94 7.44 -0.05
N ILE A 10 14.72 8.74 -0.28
CA ILE A 10 13.50 9.43 0.15
C ILE A 10 12.27 8.84 -0.54
N ILE A 11 12.35 8.62 -1.86
CA ILE A 11 11.23 8.03 -2.63
C ILE A 11 10.91 6.62 -2.12
N MET A 12 11.94 5.81 -1.85
CA MET A 12 11.76 4.47 -1.32
C MET A 12 11.09 4.49 0.06
N LEU A 13 11.57 5.32 0.98
CA LEU A 13 10.98 5.44 2.33
C LEU A 13 9.55 5.95 2.28
N LEU A 14 9.26 6.92 1.41
CA LEU A 14 7.91 7.45 1.22
C LEU A 14 6.96 6.38 0.67
N GLY A 15 7.41 5.60 -0.31
CA GLY A 15 6.63 4.49 -0.87
C GLY A 15 6.30 3.43 0.18
N ILE A 16 7.27 3.07 1.04
CA ILE A 16 7.04 2.14 2.16
C ILE A 16 6.03 2.73 3.16
N LEU A 17 6.21 4.00 3.54
CA LEU A 17 5.33 4.66 4.49
C LEU A 17 3.88 4.72 3.99
N ILE A 18 3.68 5.11 2.74
CA ILE A 18 2.35 5.16 2.12
C ILE A 18 1.75 3.75 2.03
N ALA A 19 2.53 2.74 1.62
CA ALA A 19 2.05 1.36 1.56
C ALA A 19 1.54 0.86 2.92
N ILE A 20 2.28 1.14 4.00
CA ILE A 20 1.89 0.75 5.36
C ILE A 20 0.62 1.50 5.80
N LEU A 21 0.62 2.84 5.70
CA LEU A 21 -0.52 3.65 6.14
C LEU A 21 -1.79 3.33 5.37
N TYR A 22 -1.67 3.17 4.05
CA TYR A 22 -2.82 2.83 3.21
C TYR A 22 -3.32 1.42 3.50
N THR A 23 -2.44 0.45 3.75
CA THR A 23 -2.84 -0.92 4.12
C THR A 23 -3.53 -0.97 5.48
N LEU A 24 -3.00 -0.26 6.48
CA LEU A 24 -3.60 -0.18 7.80
C LEU A 24 -4.96 0.52 7.77
N GLY A 25 -5.08 1.64 7.07
CA GLY A 25 -6.31 2.44 7.03
C GLY A 25 -7.37 1.95 6.05
N SER A 26 -7.11 0.90 5.26
CA SER A 26 -8.08 0.37 4.29
C SER A 26 -8.41 -1.09 4.58
N ILE A 27 -7.63 -2.03 4.05
CA ILE A 27 -7.95 -3.46 4.10
C ILE A 27 -7.89 -4.02 5.52
N VAL A 28 -6.95 -3.55 6.35
CA VAL A 28 -6.83 -3.99 7.75
C VAL A 28 -7.97 -3.44 8.60
N ASP A 29 -8.33 -2.16 8.44
CA ASP A 29 -9.48 -1.56 9.13
C ASP A 29 -10.79 -2.28 8.75
N LEU A 30 -11.00 -2.54 7.45
CA LEU A 30 -12.16 -3.29 6.98
C LEU A 30 -12.20 -4.72 7.54
N PHE A 31 -11.04 -5.37 7.65
CA PHE A 31 -10.94 -6.70 8.26
C PHE A 31 -11.24 -6.66 9.77
N MET A 32 -10.74 -5.66 10.49
CA MET A 32 -11.02 -5.47 11.92
C MET A 32 -12.51 -5.19 12.18
N GLU A 33 -13.15 -4.43 11.31
CA GLU A 33 -14.60 -4.20 11.34
C GLU A 33 -15.38 -5.50 11.06
N ALA A 34 -14.96 -6.28 10.05
CA ALA A 34 -15.59 -7.55 9.70
C ALA A 34 -15.47 -8.61 10.80
N VAL A 35 -14.35 -8.62 11.55
CA VAL A 35 -14.12 -9.53 12.70
C VAL A 35 -14.79 -9.02 13.99
N GLY A 36 -15.46 -7.85 13.94
CA GLY A 36 -16.23 -7.32 15.05
C GLY A 36 -15.41 -6.60 16.12
N VAL A 37 -14.19 -6.18 15.78
CA VAL A 37 -13.27 -5.46 16.68
C VAL A 37 -13.53 -3.94 16.66
N SER A 38 -14.22 -3.40 15.65
CA SER A 38 -14.64 -1.98 15.59
C SER A 38 -16.13 -1.81 15.24
N GLN A 39 -16.77 -0.80 15.84
CA GLN A 39 -18.18 -0.46 15.62
C GLN A 39 -18.35 0.37 14.33
N GLY A 40 -18.38 -0.29 13.18
CA GLY A 40 -18.82 0.28 11.91
C GLY A 40 -20.30 0.02 11.59
N PHE A 41 -20.87 0.83 10.70
CA PHE A 41 -22.29 0.85 10.34
C PHE A 41 -22.73 -0.49 9.69
N LYS A 42 -23.58 -1.25 10.39
CA LYS A 42 -24.11 -2.55 9.94
C LYS A 42 -25.46 -2.39 9.21
N MET A 43 -25.59 -2.99 8.03
CA MET A 43 -26.87 -3.20 7.33
C MET A 43 -27.46 -4.57 7.74
N PRO A 44 -28.69 -4.65 8.27
CA PRO A 44 -29.14 -5.77 9.11
C PRO A 44 -29.74 -6.98 8.37
N ILE A 45 -29.60 -7.12 7.06
CA ILE A 45 -30.44 -8.06 6.28
C ILE A 45 -29.66 -9.28 5.73
N ILE A 46 -28.31 -9.24 5.69
CA ILE A 46 -27.50 -10.31 5.05
C ILE A 46 -26.40 -10.88 5.98
N SER A 47 -26.04 -10.19 7.06
CA SER A 47 -24.91 -10.53 7.94
C SER A 47 -25.15 -11.70 8.92
N ASP A 48 -26.37 -12.25 9.00
CA ASP A 48 -26.73 -13.18 10.09
C ASP A 48 -26.45 -14.67 9.79
N MET A 49 -25.90 -15.00 8.60
CA MET A 49 -25.58 -16.40 8.24
C MET A 49 -24.09 -16.74 8.20
N LEU A 50 -23.20 -15.74 8.22
CA LEU A 50 -21.74 -15.93 8.29
C LEU A 50 -21.16 -14.91 9.28
N PRO A 51 -20.31 -15.33 10.25
CA PRO A 51 -19.69 -14.42 11.21
C PRO A 51 -18.72 -13.41 10.58
N VAL A 52 -18.46 -13.54 9.28
CA VAL A 52 -17.62 -12.64 8.47
C VAL A 52 -18.39 -12.29 7.19
N ASP A 53 -18.72 -11.02 7.01
CA ASP A 53 -19.34 -10.51 5.78
C ASP A 53 -18.30 -10.36 4.65
N ILE A 54 -17.90 -11.50 4.08
CA ILE A 54 -16.94 -11.59 2.97
C ILE A 54 -17.49 -11.02 1.65
N PHE A 55 -18.79 -10.77 1.55
CA PHE A 55 -19.46 -10.20 0.37
C PHE A 55 -19.88 -8.75 0.57
N SER A 56 -19.22 -8.03 1.47
CA SER A 56 -19.44 -6.60 1.65
C SER A 56 -19.08 -5.82 0.38
N TRP A 57 -20.00 -4.96 -0.08
CA TRP A 57 -19.75 -4.03 -1.21
C TRP A 57 -18.50 -3.16 -0.98
N ARG A 58 -18.17 -2.89 0.30
CA ARG A 58 -16.97 -2.13 0.69
C ARG A 58 -15.70 -2.86 0.28
N LEU A 59 -15.67 -4.19 0.37
CA LEU A 59 -14.53 -5.00 -0.05
C LEU A 59 -14.34 -4.91 -1.57
N PHE A 60 -15.42 -4.93 -2.35
CA PHE A 60 -15.37 -4.79 -3.80
C PHE A 60 -14.88 -3.42 -4.29
N VAL A 61 -15.02 -2.36 -3.48
CA VAL A 61 -14.52 -1.02 -3.81
C VAL A 61 -13.11 -0.80 -3.25
N VAL A 62 -12.89 -1.17 -2.00
CA VAL A 62 -11.64 -0.92 -1.27
C VAL A 62 -10.51 -1.81 -1.79
N LEU A 63 -10.78 -3.09 -2.09
CA LEU A 63 -9.72 -4.04 -2.47
C LEU A 63 -9.05 -3.67 -3.82
N PRO A 64 -9.77 -3.30 -4.89
CA PRO A 64 -9.14 -2.82 -6.12
C PRO A 64 -8.36 -1.52 -5.94
N LEU A 65 -8.89 -0.56 -5.17
CA LEU A 65 -8.20 0.71 -4.89
C LEU A 65 -6.93 0.48 -4.07
N TRP A 66 -7.00 -0.37 -3.05
CA TRP A 66 -5.85 -0.81 -2.26
C TRP A 66 -4.78 -1.46 -3.13
N LEU A 67 -5.18 -2.39 -3.99
CA LEU A 67 -4.24 -3.08 -4.88
C LEU A 67 -3.57 -2.09 -5.85
N LEU A 68 -4.32 -1.14 -6.42
CA LEU A 68 -3.77 -0.07 -7.27
C LEU A 68 -2.71 0.75 -6.52
N VAL A 69 -3.03 1.23 -5.31
CA VAL A 69 -2.12 2.08 -4.53
C VAL A 69 -0.87 1.30 -4.11
N VAL A 70 -1.02 0.04 -3.70
CA VAL A 70 0.10 -0.84 -3.34
C VAL A 70 1.01 -1.08 -4.55
N LEU A 71 0.45 -1.31 -5.74
CA LEU A 71 1.25 -1.47 -6.96
C LEU A 71 2.08 -0.21 -7.27
N ILE A 72 1.49 0.98 -7.15
CA ILE A 72 2.22 2.24 -7.32
C ILE A 72 3.36 2.36 -6.29
N CYS A 73 3.09 2.00 -5.04
CA CYS A 73 4.11 2.02 -3.99
C CYS A 73 5.26 1.04 -4.29
N ILE A 74 4.96 -0.17 -4.77
CA ILE A 74 5.96 -1.16 -5.17
C ILE A 74 6.85 -0.60 -6.29
N ILE A 75 6.25 0.04 -7.30
CA ILE A 75 7.01 0.68 -8.38
C ILE A 75 7.90 1.80 -7.85
N ALA A 76 7.38 2.66 -6.96
CA ALA A 76 8.16 3.75 -6.35
C ALA A 76 9.34 3.22 -5.52
N ILE A 77 9.12 2.16 -4.74
CA ILE A 77 10.16 1.47 -3.96
C ILE A 77 11.22 0.89 -4.90
N TRP A 78 10.80 0.26 -5.99
CA TRP A 78 11.72 -0.31 -6.99
C TRP A 78 12.58 0.75 -7.67
N ILE A 79 11.99 1.90 -8.02
CA ILE A 79 12.73 3.05 -8.57
C ILE A 79 13.75 3.56 -7.56
N GLY A 80 13.33 3.78 -6.30
CA GLY A 80 14.22 4.24 -5.25
C GLY A 80 15.38 3.27 -4.98
N TYR A 81 15.09 1.97 -4.94
CA TYR A 81 16.10 0.92 -4.82
C TYR A 81 17.09 0.95 -5.99
N SER A 82 16.59 1.03 -7.22
CA SER A 82 17.43 1.07 -8.43
C SER A 82 18.37 2.28 -8.43
N MET A 83 17.90 3.46 -8.00
CA MET A 83 18.74 4.67 -7.88
C MET A 83 19.83 4.55 -6.82
N LEU A 84 19.59 3.81 -5.74
CA LEU A 84 20.56 3.60 -4.67
C LEU A 84 21.69 2.64 -5.09
N THR A 85 21.32 1.57 -5.78
CA THR A 85 22.23 0.48 -6.16
C THR A 85 22.94 0.72 -7.48
N THR A 86 22.43 1.60 -8.35
CA THR A 86 23.11 1.92 -9.61
C THR A 86 24.37 2.75 -9.34
N PRO A 87 25.57 2.29 -9.75
CA PRO A 87 26.77 3.10 -9.67
C PRO A 87 26.63 4.31 -10.60
N ALA A 88 27.19 5.46 -10.22
CA ALA A 88 27.18 6.62 -11.10
C ALA A 88 27.83 6.25 -12.43
N PRO A 89 27.26 6.66 -13.58
CA PRO A 89 27.89 6.43 -14.87
C PRO A 89 29.28 7.05 -14.82
N VAL A 90 30.30 6.21 -15.00
CA VAL A 90 31.66 6.69 -15.20
C VAL A 90 31.66 7.57 -16.45
N PRO A 91 32.29 8.75 -16.41
CA PRO A 91 32.54 9.50 -17.63
C PRO A 91 33.25 8.56 -18.59
N LEU A 92 32.67 8.36 -19.78
CA LEU A 92 33.39 7.70 -20.86
C LEU A 92 34.51 8.67 -21.21
N GLU A 93 35.72 8.39 -20.73
CA GLU A 93 36.93 8.94 -21.32
C GLU A 93 36.94 8.50 -22.81
N ASP A 94 37.35 9.43 -23.68
CA ASP A 94 37.23 9.46 -25.15
C ASP A 94 37.16 8.10 -25.89
#